data_AF-A0A6G7V9S7-F1
#
_entry.id   AF-A0A6G7V9S7-F1
#
_cell.length_a   1.000
_cell.length_b   1.000
_cell.length_c   1.000
_cell.angle_alpha   90.00
_cell.angle_beta   90.00
_cell.angle_gamma   90.00
#
_symmetry.space_group_name_H-M   'P 1'
#
loop_
_entity.id
_entity.type
_entity.pdbx_description
1 polymer ?
#
loop_
_entity_poly.entity_id
_entity_poly.type
_entity_poly.pdbx_seq_one_letter_code
_entity_poly.pdbx_strand_id
1 'polypeptide(L)'
;MNRQTGFTLIEVLVALIVLSVGLLGVAALQANALKTNHSALQRSQAVMLAYFMLDAMRANRQAALNGDYDLGSTANPVCTSPSGSTLVTHDQAAWINALKQNLGNVSTTCGMIDCDNTGDCTVQIQWDDSRAGGLSTQMIEVRSRL
;
A
#
# COMPACT_ATOMS: atom_id res chain seq x y z
N MET A 1 44.63 -12.10 50.50
CA MET A 1 44.62 -13.23 49.53
C MET A 1 43.29 -13.20 48.79
N ASN A 2 43.24 -12.65 47.58
CA ASN A 2 42.05 -12.69 46.74
C ASN A 2 41.98 -14.04 46.03
N ARG A 3 40.98 -14.87 46.36
CA ARG A 3 40.64 -16.06 45.56
C ARG A 3 40.03 -15.57 44.25
N GLN A 4 40.78 -15.73 43.17
CA GLN A 4 40.26 -15.54 41.81
C GLN A 4 39.24 -16.66 41.56
N THR A 5 37.95 -16.32 41.59
CA THR A 5 36.88 -17.23 41.19
C THR A 5 36.84 -17.26 39.66
N GLY A 6 37.51 -18.24 39.05
CA GLY A 6 37.48 -18.44 37.61
C GLY A 6 36.06 -18.80 37.15
N PHE A 7 35.63 -18.21 36.02
CA PHE A 7 34.40 -18.57 35.32
C PHE A 7 34.38 -20.08 35.02
N THR A 8 33.26 -20.75 35.30
CA THR A 8 33.10 -22.16 34.95
C THR A 8 32.72 -22.28 33.47
N LEU A 9 33.09 -23.37 32.80
CA LEU A 9 32.77 -23.60 31.38
C LEU A 9 31.24 -23.65 31.12
N ILE A 10 30.48 -24.05 32.14
CA ILE A 10 29.01 -24.04 32.15
C ILE A 10 28.45 -22.62 32.09
N GLU A 11 29.08 -21.66 32.78
CA GLU A 11 28.62 -20.27 32.82
C GLU A 11 28.73 -19.59 31.45
N VAL A 12 29.81 -19.85 30.71
CA VAL A 12 29.98 -19.37 29.34
C VAL A 12 28.94 -20.02 28.41
N LEU A 13 28.67 -21.32 28.56
CA LEU A 13 27.67 -22.02 27.76
C LEU A 13 26.26 -21.47 27.99
N VAL A 14 25.89 -21.21 29.25
CA VAL A 14 24.61 -20.56 29.59
C VAL A 14 24.54 -19.15 29.01
N ALA A 15 25.61 -18.35 29.11
CA ALA A 15 25.66 -17.00 28.54
C ALA A 15 25.45 -17.02 27.01
N LEU A 16 26.06 -17.97 26.29
CA LEU A 16 25.87 -18.13 24.85
C LEU A 16 24.44 -18.55 24.48
N ILE A 17 23.81 -19.41 25.28
CA ILE A 17 22.41 -19.79 25.07
C ILE A 17 21.50 -18.57 25.25
N VAL A 18 21.65 -17.82 26.33
CA VAL A 18 20.85 -16.61 26.59
C VAL A 18 21.06 -15.58 25.47
N LEU A 19 22.31 -15.35 25.05
CA LEU A 19 22.64 -14.43 23.96
C LEU A 19 22.04 -14.87 22.62
N SER A 20 22.14 -16.16 22.28
CA SER A 20 21.56 -16.67 21.02
C SER A 20 20.04 -16.55 20.98
N VAL A 21 19.34 -16.84 22.09
CA VAL A 21 17.89 -16.63 22.21
C VAL A 21 17.55 -15.14 22.09
N GLY A 22 18.30 -14.26 22.74
CA GLY A 22 18.13 -12.81 22.63
C GLY A 22 18.27 -12.31 21.19
N LEU A 23 19.28 -12.77 20.45
CA LEU A 23 19.51 -12.40 19.06
C LEU A 23 18.39 -12.88 18.13
N LEU A 24 17.86 -14.08 18.34
CA LEU A 24 16.70 -14.58 17.59
C LEU A 24 15.45 -13.73 17.84
N GLY A 25 15.24 -13.30 19.10
CA GLY A 25 14.17 -12.37 19.45
C GLY A 25 14.29 -11.03 18.71
N VAL A 26 15.48 -10.45 18.67
CA VAL A 26 15.74 -9.20 17.93
C VAL A 26 15.53 -9.38 16.43
N ALA A 27 16.01 -10.48 15.84
CA ALA A 27 15.82 -10.76 14.42
C ALA A 27 14.33 -10.87 14.05
N ALA A 28 13.52 -11.52 14.89
CA ALA A 28 12.08 -11.60 14.70
C ALA A 28 11.42 -10.21 14.77
N LEU A 29 11.81 -9.36 15.72
CA LEU A 29 11.30 -7.99 15.82
C LEU A 29 11.70 -7.15 14.61
N GLN A 30 12.94 -7.26 14.12
CA GLN A 30 13.38 -6.56 12.91
C GLN A 30 12.60 -7.01 11.67
N ALA A 31 12.38 -8.32 11.50
CA ALA A 31 11.60 -8.85 10.40
C ALA A 31 10.15 -8.34 10.42
N ASN A 32 9.53 -8.28 11.60
CA ASN A 32 8.19 -7.72 11.76
C ASN A 32 8.17 -6.21 11.50
N ALA A 33 9.17 -5.47 11.97
CA ALA A 33 9.28 -4.04 11.71
C ALA A 33 9.42 -3.74 10.20
N LEU A 34 10.18 -4.54 9.45
CA LEU A 34 10.27 -4.38 7.99
C LEU A 34 8.93 -4.59 7.30
N LYS A 35 8.17 -5.62 7.72
CA LYS A 35 6.83 -5.89 7.19
C LYS A 35 5.87 -4.72 7.45
N THR A 36 5.81 -4.22 8.69
CA THR A 36 4.91 -3.11 9.03
C THR A 36 5.29 -1.81 8.32
N ASN A 37 6.59 -1.54 8.15
CA ASN A 37 7.06 -0.39 7.36
C ASN A 37 6.67 -0.50 5.89
N HIS A 38 6.77 -1.69 5.28
CA HIS A 38 6.36 -1.90 3.89
C HIS A 38 4.85 -1.67 3.70
N SER A 39 4.03 -2.21 4.60
CA SER A 39 2.57 -1.99 4.62
C SER A 39 2.21 -0.50 4.76
N ALA A 40 2.93 0.23 5.63
CA ALA A 40 2.75 1.67 5.78
C ALA A 40 3.14 2.44 4.51
N LEU A 41 4.24 2.07 3.87
CA LEU A 41 4.67 2.66 2.59
C LEU A 41 3.63 2.46 1.49
N GLN A 42 3.07 1.25 1.34
CA GLN A 42 2.01 0.97 0.38
C GLN A 42 0.77 1.85 0.63
N ARG A 43 0.33 1.99 1.89
CA ARG A 43 -0.77 2.91 2.24
C ARG A 43 -0.47 4.35 1.84
N SER A 44 0.73 4.86 2.13
CA SER A 44 1.13 6.21 1.74
C SER A 44 1.17 6.40 0.23
N GLN A 45 1.67 5.41 -0.52
CA GLN A 45 1.67 5.42 -1.98
C GLN A 45 0.25 5.40 -2.55
N ALA A 46 -0.64 4.58 -1.99
CA ALA A 46 -2.04 4.53 -2.41
C ALA A 46 -2.71 5.90 -2.22
N VAL A 47 -2.52 6.56 -1.08
CA VAL A 47 -3.07 7.90 -0.83
C VAL A 47 -2.51 8.92 -1.83
N MET A 48 -1.20 8.90 -2.08
CA MET A 48 -0.57 9.77 -3.08
C MET A 48 -1.14 9.55 -4.49
N LEU A 49 -1.35 8.29 -4.88
CA LEU A 49 -1.92 7.95 -6.19
C LEU A 49 -3.42 8.29 -6.29
N ALA A 50 -4.16 8.28 -5.17
CA ALA A 50 -5.53 8.78 -5.14
C ALA A 50 -5.58 10.29 -5.40
N TYR A 51 -4.71 11.06 -4.73
CA TYR A 51 -4.59 12.50 -4.98
C TYR A 51 -4.12 12.83 -6.39
N PHE A 52 -3.18 12.07 -6.94
CA PHE A 52 -2.77 12.20 -8.34
C PHE A 52 -3.97 12.13 -9.29
N MET A 53 -4.87 11.16 -9.11
CA MET A 53 -6.07 11.03 -9.94
C MET A 53 -7.06 12.17 -9.70
N LEU A 54 -7.28 12.58 -8.44
CA LEU A 54 -8.10 13.74 -8.12
C LEU A 54 -7.58 15.02 -8.79
N ASP A 55 -6.26 15.22 -8.83
CA ASP A 55 -5.63 16.36 -9.48
C ASP A 55 -5.73 16.30 -11.01
N ALA A 56 -5.63 15.10 -11.61
CA ALA A 56 -5.91 14.91 -13.04
C ALA A 56 -7.36 15.29 -13.38
N MET A 57 -8.32 14.88 -12.56
CA MET A 57 -9.74 15.25 -12.71
C MET A 57 -9.98 16.74 -12.50
N ARG A 58 -9.25 17.42 -11.59
CA ARG A 58 -9.30 18.88 -11.45
C ARG A 58 -8.78 19.59 -12.69
N ALA A 59 -7.67 19.10 -13.26
CA ALA A 59 -7.09 19.65 -14.47
C ALA A 59 -8.03 19.49 -15.68
N ASN A 60 -8.81 18.41 -15.71
CA ASN A 60 -9.81 18.13 -16.74
C ASN A 60 -11.24 18.10 -16.16
N ARG A 61 -11.60 19.17 -15.43
CA ARG A 61 -12.85 19.25 -14.65
C ARG A 61 -14.10 18.94 -15.47
N GLN A 62 -14.18 19.45 -16.70
CA GLN A 62 -15.38 19.27 -17.51
C GLN A 62 -15.64 17.80 -17.84
N ALA A 63 -14.60 17.05 -18.20
CA ALA A 63 -14.72 15.61 -18.45
C ALA A 63 -15.07 14.85 -17.17
N ALA A 64 -14.50 15.24 -16.03
CA ALA A 64 -14.83 14.64 -14.74
C ALA A 64 -16.31 14.86 -14.35
N LEU A 65 -16.84 16.08 -14.53
CA LEU A 65 -18.26 16.39 -14.27
C LEU A 65 -19.23 15.69 -15.24
N ASN A 66 -18.75 15.32 -16.44
CA ASN A 66 -19.52 14.54 -17.41
C ASN A 66 -19.53 13.04 -17.08
N GLY A 67 -18.77 12.59 -16.07
CA GLY A 67 -18.61 11.17 -15.74
C GLY A 67 -17.59 10.44 -16.63
N ASP A 68 -16.82 11.14 -17.46
CA ASP A 68 -15.86 10.49 -18.37
C ASP A 68 -14.74 9.77 -17.61
N TYR A 69 -14.41 10.26 -16.40
CA TYR A 69 -13.40 9.66 -15.52
C TYR A 69 -13.93 8.49 -14.69
N ASP A 70 -15.24 8.25 -14.66
CA ASP A 70 -15.84 7.18 -13.86
C ASP A 70 -15.29 5.83 -14.29
N LEU A 71 -14.89 5.04 -13.30
CA LEU A 71 -14.19 3.79 -13.53
C LEU A 71 -14.60 2.75 -12.49
N GLY A 72 -15.21 1.66 -12.95
CA GLY A 72 -15.63 0.56 -12.08
C GLY A 72 -16.75 0.94 -11.12
N SER A 73 -16.93 0.13 -10.08
CA SER A 73 -17.86 0.41 -8.99
C SER A 73 -17.33 -0.19 -7.69
N THR A 74 -17.93 0.18 -6.55
CA THR A 74 -17.56 -0.39 -5.24
C THR A 74 -17.68 -1.92 -5.20
N ALA A 75 -18.61 -2.50 -5.97
CA ALA A 75 -18.78 -3.94 -6.08
C ALA A 75 -17.87 -4.59 -7.13
N ASN A 76 -17.43 -3.83 -8.14
CA ASN A 76 -16.60 -4.32 -9.24
C ASN A 76 -15.55 -3.28 -9.64
N PRO A 77 -14.50 -3.10 -8.83
CA PRO A 77 -13.42 -2.16 -9.12
C PRO A 77 -12.57 -2.67 -10.30
N VAL A 78 -11.95 -1.75 -11.03
CA VAL A 78 -11.20 -2.07 -12.23
C VAL A 78 -9.76 -2.41 -11.87
N CYS A 79 -9.38 -3.66 -12.14
CA CYS A 79 -8.04 -4.17 -11.88
C CYS A 79 -7.16 -4.19 -13.14
N THR A 80 -7.72 -3.88 -14.32
CA THR A 80 -7.04 -3.91 -15.61
C THR A 80 -6.95 -2.52 -16.19
N SER A 81 -5.80 -2.14 -16.71
CA SER A 81 -5.64 -0.86 -17.41
C SER A 81 -6.67 -0.75 -18.53
N PRO A 82 -7.52 0.30 -18.54
CA PRO A 82 -8.36 0.61 -19.69
C PRO A 82 -7.50 0.80 -20.94
N SER A 83 -8.07 0.55 -22.12
CA SER A 83 -7.43 0.80 -23.41
C SER A 83 -8.25 1.80 -24.22
N GLY A 84 -7.57 2.80 -24.78
CA GLY A 84 -8.20 3.89 -25.53
C GLY A 84 -7.20 4.99 -25.86
N SER A 85 -7.64 5.99 -26.60
CA SER A 85 -6.81 7.10 -27.10
C SER A 85 -7.17 8.47 -26.52
N THR A 86 -8.21 8.55 -25.69
CA THR A 86 -8.58 9.81 -25.03
C THR A 86 -7.60 10.12 -23.90
N LEU A 87 -7.47 11.40 -23.55
CA LEU A 87 -6.68 11.82 -22.39
C LEU A 87 -7.14 11.10 -21.12
N VAL A 88 -8.46 11.01 -20.90
CA VAL A 88 -9.07 10.36 -19.73
C VAL A 88 -8.66 8.89 -19.64
N THR A 89 -8.77 8.14 -20.74
CA THR A 89 -8.39 6.73 -20.74
C THR A 89 -6.89 6.54 -20.55
N HIS A 90 -6.06 7.45 -21.06
CA HIS A 90 -4.62 7.43 -20.81
C HIS A 90 -4.29 7.71 -19.34
N ASP A 91 -4.95 8.69 -18.71
CA ASP A 91 -4.79 9.00 -17.29
C ASP A 91 -5.20 7.80 -16.41
N GLN A 92 -6.37 7.20 -16.68
CA GLN A 92 -6.85 6.01 -16.00
C GLN A 92 -5.88 4.82 -16.17
N ALA A 93 -5.39 4.60 -17.39
CA ALA A 93 -4.42 3.55 -17.69
C ALA A 93 -3.09 3.76 -16.95
N ALA A 94 -2.54 4.97 -17.01
CA ALA A 94 -1.32 5.34 -16.29
C ALA A 94 -1.48 5.16 -14.79
N TRP A 95 -2.62 5.58 -14.23
CA TRP A 95 -2.95 5.43 -12.82
C TRP A 95 -3.04 3.96 -12.40
N ILE A 96 -3.82 3.12 -13.09
CA ILE A 96 -3.92 1.69 -12.77
C ILE A 96 -2.54 1.01 -12.87
N ASN A 97 -1.74 1.36 -13.86
CA ASN A 97 -0.37 0.83 -13.99
C ASN A 97 0.53 1.29 -12.84
N ALA A 98 0.42 2.55 -12.39
CA ALA A 98 1.16 3.06 -11.25
C ALA A 98 0.74 2.36 -9.94
N LEU A 99 -0.56 2.11 -9.74
CA LEU A 99 -1.05 1.32 -8.59
C LEU A 99 -0.38 -0.06 -8.57
N LYS A 100 -0.36 -0.76 -9.71
CA LYS A 100 0.24 -2.10 -9.80
C LYS A 100 1.75 -2.11 -9.55
N GLN A 101 2.46 -1.10 -10.05
CA GLN A 101 3.90 -0.99 -9.88
C GLN A 101 4.31 -0.70 -8.43
N ASN A 102 3.50 0.09 -7.70
CA ASN A 102 3.83 0.56 -6.36
C ASN A 102 3.24 -0.32 -5.25
N LEU A 103 2.00 -0.79 -5.39
CA LEU A 103 1.29 -1.54 -4.35
C LEU A 103 1.51 -3.06 -4.43
N GLY A 104 1.94 -3.56 -5.59
CA GLY A 104 2.20 -5.00 -5.79
C GLY A 104 0.90 -5.82 -5.94
N ASN A 105 1.02 -7.00 -6.56
CA ASN A 105 -0.09 -7.82 -7.03
C ASN A 105 -0.88 -7.20 -8.22
N VAL A 106 -0.43 -7.53 -9.42
CA VAL A 106 -0.95 -7.01 -10.71
C VAL A 106 -2.39 -7.39 -11.02
N SER A 107 -2.99 -8.36 -10.32
CA SER A 107 -4.38 -8.82 -10.54
C SER A 107 -5.36 -8.45 -9.44
N THR A 108 -4.92 -8.22 -8.20
CA THR A 108 -5.80 -7.82 -7.08
C THR A 108 -5.72 -6.33 -6.73
N THR A 109 -4.76 -5.61 -7.31
CA THR A 109 -4.70 -4.15 -7.19
C THR A 109 -5.66 -3.52 -8.17
N CYS A 110 -6.68 -2.84 -7.65
CA CYS A 110 -7.78 -2.30 -8.44
C CYS A 110 -8.13 -0.89 -7.97
N GLY A 111 -8.65 -0.10 -8.90
CA GLY A 111 -9.10 1.26 -8.65
C GLY A 111 -10.58 1.41 -8.98
N MET A 112 -11.22 2.35 -8.30
CA MET A 112 -12.56 2.82 -8.62
C MET A 112 -12.60 4.35 -8.53
N ILE A 113 -13.29 4.96 -9.48
CA ILE A 113 -13.47 6.41 -9.57
C ILE A 113 -14.97 6.65 -9.78
N ASP A 114 -15.54 7.54 -8.98
CA ASP A 114 -16.93 7.95 -9.06
C ASP A 114 -17.01 9.47 -8.82
N CYS A 115 -17.41 10.22 -9.84
CA CYS A 115 -17.55 11.66 -9.80
C CYS A 115 -18.98 12.09 -10.11
N ASP A 116 -19.60 12.81 -9.17
CA ASP A 116 -20.91 13.39 -9.45
C ASP A 116 -20.82 14.67 -10.31
N ASN A 117 -21.97 15.06 -10.87
CA ASN A 117 -22.09 16.27 -11.69
C ASN A 117 -21.96 17.59 -10.89
N THR A 118 -21.83 17.52 -9.57
CA THR A 118 -21.60 18.67 -8.69
C THR A 118 -20.11 18.87 -8.38
N GLY A 119 -19.28 17.89 -8.74
CA GLY A 119 -17.83 17.86 -8.57
C GLY A 119 -17.38 17.19 -7.28
N ASP A 120 -18.24 16.46 -6.57
CA ASP A 120 -17.81 15.63 -5.46
C ASP A 120 -17.36 14.26 -6.01
N CYS A 121 -16.04 14.05 -5.99
CA CYS A 121 -15.40 12.86 -6.53
C CYS A 121 -14.86 11.95 -5.43
N THR A 122 -14.99 10.65 -5.65
CA THR A 122 -14.49 9.58 -4.79
C THR A 122 -13.53 8.72 -5.58
N VAL A 123 -12.31 8.58 -5.06
CA VAL A 123 -11.30 7.66 -5.58
C VAL A 123 -11.04 6.59 -4.54
N GLN A 124 -11.27 5.34 -4.94
CA GLN A 124 -11.09 4.17 -4.09
C GLN A 124 -10.00 3.28 -4.69
N ILE A 125 -9.10 2.81 -3.84
CA ILE A 125 -7.99 1.94 -4.22
C ILE A 125 -8.01 0.73 -3.32
N GLN A 126 -7.90 -0.45 -3.91
CA GLN A 126 -7.76 -1.72 -3.19
C GLN A 126 -6.51 -2.47 -3.63
N TRP A 127 -5.88 -3.17 -2.69
CA TRP A 127 -4.72 -4.05 -2.94
C TRP A 127 -4.61 -5.15 -1.87
N ASP A 128 -3.73 -6.11 -2.10
CA ASP A 128 -3.43 -7.20 -1.16
C ASP A 128 -2.18 -6.88 -0.34
N ASP A 129 -2.34 -6.80 0.99
CA ASP A 129 -1.27 -6.49 1.95
C ASP A 129 -0.89 -7.70 2.83
N SER A 130 -1.39 -8.90 2.51
CA SER A 130 -1.17 -10.11 3.31
C SER A 130 0.31 -10.48 3.46
N ARG A 131 1.15 -10.14 2.47
CA ARG A 131 2.62 -10.36 2.51
C ARG A 131 3.31 -9.58 3.61
N ALA A 132 2.78 -8.41 3.96
CA ALA A 132 3.27 -7.58 5.04
C ALA A 132 2.57 -7.88 6.39
N GLY A 133 1.76 -8.94 6.45
CA GLY A 133 0.96 -9.29 7.63
C GLY A 133 -0.34 -8.49 7.75
N GLY A 134 -0.75 -7.78 6.70
CA GLY A 134 -2.04 -7.08 6.60
C GLY A 134 -3.18 -8.00 6.12
N LEU A 135 -4.30 -7.39 5.71
CA LEU A 135 -5.43 -8.12 5.12
C LEU A 135 -5.18 -8.45 3.65
N SER A 136 -5.84 -9.50 3.15
CA SER A 136 -5.87 -9.87 1.73
C SER A 136 -6.54 -8.81 0.85
N THR A 137 -7.34 -7.94 1.46
CA THR A 137 -7.98 -6.79 0.80
C THR A 137 -7.85 -5.59 1.73
N GLN A 138 -6.85 -4.75 1.47
CA GLN A 138 -6.78 -3.40 2.01
C GLN A 138 -7.50 -2.46 1.05
N MET A 139 -8.15 -1.44 1.61
CA MET A 139 -8.85 -0.42 0.84
C MET A 139 -8.58 0.94 1.47
N ILE A 140 -8.40 1.94 0.61
CA ILE A 140 -8.51 3.34 0.98
C ILE A 140 -9.56 4.01 0.10
N GLU A 141 -10.22 5.00 0.66
CA GLU A 141 -11.16 5.86 -0.04
C GLU A 141 -10.78 7.31 0.25
N VAL A 142 -10.62 8.08 -0.82
CA VAL A 142 -10.35 9.52 -0.74
C VAL A 142 -11.47 10.22 -1.48
N ARG A 143 -12.18 11.08 -0.76
CA ARG A 143 -13.24 11.93 -1.30
C ARG A 143 -12.78 13.37 -1.34
N SER A 144 -13.01 14.04 -2.46
CA SER A 144 -12.73 15.46 -2.60
C SER A 144 -13.70 16.13 -3.56
N ARG A 145 -14.02 17.38 -3.25
CA ARG A 145 -14.60 18.29 -4.24
C ARG A 145 -13.49 18.73 -5.21
N LEU A 146 -13.77 18.65 -6.51
CA LEU A 146 -12.91 19.18 -7.57
C LEU A 146 -12.89 20.70 -7.51
#